data_AF-Q1DGW8-F1
#
_entry.id   AF-Q1DGW8-F1
#
_cell.length_a   1.000
_cell.length_b   1.000
_cell.length_c   1.000
_cell.angle_alpha   90.00
_cell.angle_beta   90.00
_cell.angle_gamma   90.00
#
_symmetry.space_group_name_H-M   'P 1'
#
loop_
_entity.id
_entity.type
_entity.pdbx_description
1 polymer ?
#
loop_
_entity_poly.entity_id
_entity_poly.type
_entity_poly.pdbx_seq_one_letter_code
_entity_poly.pdbx_strand_id
1 'polypeptide(L)'
;MHECAARCCRDSNASMDSVQRCIEACSTPVQRAQQHVETELGNFNNRLQRCVMDCNDSIKDKMGPKPSDEDISKYTAMFERCAIKCVDKHVDLLPGLFKSMHQVLGNK
;
A
#
# COMPACT_ATOMS: atom_id res chain seq x y z
N MET A 1 -6.48 -22.84 -0.65
CA MET A 1 -5.10 -23.32 -0.42
C MET A 1 -5.11 -24.72 0.22
N HIS A 2 -5.50 -24.87 1.49
CA HIS A 2 -5.38 -26.16 2.20
C HIS A 2 -6.21 -27.29 1.62
N GLU A 3 -7.45 -27.03 1.16
CA GLU A 3 -8.25 -28.05 0.49
C GLU A 3 -7.60 -28.54 -0.82
N CYS A 4 -7.01 -27.61 -1.60
CA CYS A 4 -6.27 -27.94 -2.81
C CYS A 4 -5.05 -28.83 -2.48
N ALA A 5 -4.25 -28.45 -1.48
CA ALA A 5 -3.10 -29.24 -1.04
C ALA A 5 -3.51 -30.64 -0.56
N ALA A 6 -4.63 -30.76 0.16
CA ALA A 6 -5.17 -32.05 0.60
C ALA A 6 -5.57 -32.94 -0.59
N ARG A 7 -6.06 -32.37 -1.70
CA ARG A 7 -6.33 -33.12 -2.93
C ARG A 7 -5.04 -33.59 -3.60
N CYS A 8 -3.99 -32.77 -3.63
CA CYS A 8 -2.66 -33.16 -4.13
C CYS A 8 -2.11 -34.39 -3.38
N CYS A 9 -2.26 -34.44 -2.06
CA CYS A 9 -1.77 -35.54 -1.24
C CYS A 9 -2.58 -36.85 -1.35
N ARG A 10 -3.77 -36.82 -1.97
CA ARG A 10 -4.61 -38.03 -2.14
C ARG A 10 -4.25 -38.85 -3.38
N ASP A 11 -3.41 -38.31 -4.26
CA ASP A 11 -2.96 -39.04 -5.44
C ASP A 11 -1.85 -40.03 -5.05
N SER A 12 -2.23 -41.30 -4.87
CA SER A 12 -1.31 -42.38 -4.51
C SER A 12 -0.42 -42.85 -5.66
N ASN A 13 -0.68 -42.41 -6.89
CA ASN A 13 0.10 -42.76 -8.07
C ASN A 13 1.12 -41.67 -8.43
N ALA A 14 1.00 -40.49 -7.80
CA ALA A 14 1.91 -39.37 -7.97
C ALA A 14 3.25 -39.59 -7.26
N SER A 15 4.35 -39.15 -7.88
CA SER A 15 5.64 -39.09 -7.21
C SER A 15 5.66 -37.97 -6.18
N MET A 16 6.51 -38.09 -5.16
CA MET A 16 6.68 -37.05 -4.14
C MET A 16 6.94 -35.65 -4.74
N ASP A 17 7.81 -35.55 -5.76
CA ASP A 17 8.11 -34.28 -6.44
C ASP A 17 6.88 -33.68 -7.13
N SER A 18 6.01 -34.52 -7.70
CA SER A 18 4.79 -34.04 -8.33
C SER A 18 3.75 -33.55 -7.31
N VAL A 19 3.63 -34.23 -6.16
CA VAL A 19 2.79 -33.79 -5.04
C VAL A 19 3.28 -32.46 -4.50
N GLN A 20 4.59 -32.31 -4.29
CA GLN A 20 5.19 -31.07 -3.79
C GLN A 20 4.91 -29.88 -4.71
N ARG A 21 5.13 -30.03 -6.03
CA ARG A 21 4.80 -28.98 -7.02
C ARG A 21 3.31 -28.62 -7.02
N CYS A 22 2.43 -29.61 -6.85
CA CYS A 22 0.98 -29.37 -6.75
C CYS A 22 0.63 -28.54 -5.51
N ILE A 23 1.21 -28.86 -4.35
CA ILE A 23 1.01 -28.11 -3.10
C ILE A 23 1.50 -26.67 -3.24
N GLU A 24 2.67 -26.46 -3.85
CA GLU A 24 3.22 -25.12 -4.11
C GLU A 24 2.26 -24.30 -4.98
N ALA A 25 1.74 -24.89 -6.06
CA ALA A 25 0.76 -24.25 -6.94
C ALA A 25 -0.53 -23.85 -6.21
N CYS A 26 -0.95 -24.61 -5.20
CA CYS A 26 -2.12 -24.27 -4.37
C CYS A 26 -1.92 -22.99 -3.52
N SER A 27 -0.68 -22.59 -3.26
CA SER A 27 -0.35 -21.37 -2.50
C SER A 27 -0.25 -20.11 -3.36
N THR A 28 0.11 -20.27 -4.64
CA THR A 28 0.33 -19.19 -5.61
C THR A 28 -0.81 -18.16 -5.69
N PRO A 29 -2.11 -18.54 -5.73
CA PRO A 29 -3.17 -17.54 -5.82
C PRO A 29 -3.25 -16.62 -4.61
N VAL A 30 -3.02 -17.17 -3.40
CA VAL A 30 -3.03 -16.38 -2.16
C VAL A 30 -1.81 -15.47 -2.08
N GLN A 31 -0.63 -15.99 -2.47
CA GLN A 31 0.60 -15.18 -2.52
C GLN A 31 0.46 -14.00 -3.49
N ARG A 32 -0.09 -14.23 -4.69
CA ARG A 32 -0.36 -13.16 -5.66
C ARG A 32 -1.35 -12.13 -5.13
N ALA A 33 -2.42 -12.57 -4.48
CA ALA A 33 -3.39 -11.68 -3.86
C ALA A 33 -2.73 -10.79 -2.78
N GLN A 34 -1.94 -11.40 -1.91
CA GLN A 34 -1.20 -10.68 -0.87
C GLN A 34 -0.23 -9.66 -1.46
N GLN A 35 0.59 -10.07 -2.43
CA GLN A 35 1.54 -9.18 -3.10
C GLN A 35 0.84 -7.98 -3.77
N HIS A 36 -0.34 -8.21 -4.37
CA HIS A 36 -1.12 -7.14 -4.97
C HIS A 36 -1.59 -6.12 -3.91
N VAL A 37 -2.15 -6.58 -2.79
CA VAL A 37 -2.58 -5.70 -1.70
C VAL A 37 -1.41 -4.91 -1.12
N GLU A 38 -0.28 -5.57 -0.86
CA GLU A 38 0.93 -4.93 -0.35
C GLU A 38 1.45 -3.86 -1.32
N THR A 39 1.41 -4.13 -2.63
CA THR A 39 1.81 -3.17 -3.66
C THR A 39 0.89 -1.94 -3.68
N GLU A 40 -0.43 -2.15 -3.65
CA GLU A 40 -1.41 -1.05 -3.68
C GLU A 40 -1.30 -0.16 -2.44
N LEU A 41 -1.14 -0.76 -1.25
CA LEU A 41 -0.93 -0.02 0.00
C LEU A 41 0.43 0.69 0.02
N GLY A 42 1.48 0.06 -0.49
CA GLY A 42 2.80 0.68 -0.63
C GLY A 42 2.77 1.90 -1.55
N ASN A 43 2.09 1.79 -2.69
CA ASN A 43 1.89 2.89 -3.63
C ASN A 43 1.09 4.04 -3.01
N PHE A 44 0.02 3.72 -2.27
CA PHE A 44 -0.77 4.71 -1.54
C PHE A 44 0.09 5.47 -0.50
N ASN A 45 0.84 4.74 0.33
CA ASN A 45 1.70 5.34 1.35
C ASN A 45 2.80 6.22 0.74
N ASN A 46 3.44 5.76 -0.35
CA ASN A 46 4.45 6.54 -1.07
C ASN A 46 3.89 7.86 -1.62
N ARG A 47 2.64 7.87 -2.07
CA ARG A 47 1.97 9.10 -2.53
C ARG A 47 1.65 10.05 -1.38
N LEU A 48 1.18 9.52 -0.25
CA LEU A 48 0.91 10.32 0.95
C LEU A 48 2.19 10.97 1.49
N GLN A 49 3.26 10.18 1.64
CA GLN A 49 4.55 10.67 2.11
C GLN A 49 5.11 11.77 1.20
N ARG A 50 5.05 11.59 -0.13
CA ARG A 50 5.47 12.64 -1.08
C ARG A 50 4.64 13.92 -0.93
N CYS A 51 3.32 13.81 -0.79
CA CYS A 51 2.47 14.98 -0.57
C CYS A 51 2.89 15.80 0.67
N VAL A 52 3.18 15.11 1.78
CA VAL A 52 3.63 15.79 3.01
C VAL A 52 5.05 16.36 2.85
N MET A 53 5.94 15.69 2.13
CA MET A 53 7.26 16.24 1.79
C MET A 53 7.15 17.50 0.93
N ASP A 54 6.26 17.53 -0.06
CA ASP A 54 6.01 18.71 -0.88
C ASP A 54 5.52 19.90 -0.03
N CYS A 55 4.71 19.64 1.01
CA CYS A 55 4.33 20.66 1.99
C CYS A 55 5.55 21.22 2.74
N ASN A 56 6.44 20.34 3.20
CA ASN A 56 7.66 20.75 3.91
C ASN A 56 8.58 21.59 3.02
N ASP A 57 8.80 21.17 1.78
CA ASP A 57 9.66 21.86 0.83
C ASP A 57 9.08 23.24 0.48
N SER A 58 7.77 23.31 0.22
CA SER A 58 7.06 24.57 -0.01
C SER A 58 7.16 25.57 1.15
N ILE A 59 7.31 25.08 2.38
CA ILE A 59 7.48 25.92 3.57
C ILE A 59 8.93 26.38 3.70
N LYS A 60 9.90 25.49 3.47
CA LYS A 60 11.33 25.85 3.47
C LYS A 60 11.64 26.92 2.43
N ASP A 61 11.06 26.82 1.24
CA ASP A 61 11.22 27.80 0.16
C ASP A 61 10.71 29.20 0.56
N LYS A 62 9.68 29.27 1.40
CA LYS A 62 9.10 30.54 1.89
C LYS A 62 9.83 31.11 3.10
N MET A 63 10.34 30.23 3.96
CA MET A 63 10.92 30.59 5.25
C MET A 63 12.30 31.28 5.11
N GLY A 64 13.04 30.98 4.04
CA GLY A 64 14.36 31.57 3.81
C GLY A 64 15.42 31.12 4.85
N PRO A 65 16.66 31.62 4.76
CA PRO A 65 17.80 31.06 5.50
C PRO A 65 17.90 31.46 6.99
N LYS A 66 17.17 32.47 7.45
CA LYS A 66 17.20 32.96 8.84
C LYS A 66 15.80 33.43 9.30
N PRO A 67 14.91 32.49 9.65
CA PRO A 67 13.58 32.84 10.16
C PRO A 67 13.64 33.38 11.59
N SER A 68 12.71 34.27 11.93
CA SER A 68 12.42 34.64 13.32
C SER A 68 11.55 33.58 14.01
N ASP A 69 11.42 33.63 15.34
CA ASP A 69 10.54 32.71 16.08
C ASP A 69 9.06 32.84 15.65
N GLU A 70 8.62 34.05 15.31
CA GLU A 70 7.27 34.31 14.80
C GLU A 70 7.07 33.70 13.40
N ASP A 71 8.09 33.76 12.54
CA ASP A 71 8.08 33.08 11.25
C ASP A 71 8.00 31.56 11.43
N ILE A 72 8.78 30.99 12.35
CA ILE A 72 8.78 29.54 12.63
C ILE A 72 7.38 29.08 13.03
N SER A 73 6.71 29.79 13.96
CA SER A 73 5.36 29.45 14.39
C SER A 73 4.35 29.54 13.24
N LYS A 74 4.38 30.64 12.48
CA LYS A 74 3.51 30.86 11.32
C LYS A 74 3.66 29.76 10.28
N TYR A 75 4.89 29.43 9.91
CA TYR A 75 5.19 28.43 8.89
C TYR A 75 4.91 27.01 9.35
N THR A 76 5.07 26.71 10.65
CA THR A 76 4.64 25.43 11.24
C THR A 76 3.13 25.25 11.10
N ALA A 77 2.35 26.26 11.47
CA ALA A 77 0.89 26.22 11.30
C ALA A 77 0.45 26.16 9.83
N MET A 78 1.28 26.64 8.89
CA MET A 78 1.04 26.48 7.45
C MET A 78 1.36 25.05 6.98
N PHE A 79 2.46 24.46 7.47
CA PHE A 79 2.81 23.07 7.20
C PHE A 79 1.70 22.13 7.67
N GLU A 80 1.24 22.26 8.92
CA GLU A 80 0.18 21.43 9.49
C GLU A 80 -1.11 21.50 8.65
N ARG A 81 -1.53 22.71 8.27
CA ARG A 81 -2.70 22.89 7.39
C ARG A 81 -2.52 22.26 6.01
N CYS A 82 -1.30 22.26 5.47
CA CYS A 82 -1.00 21.58 4.22
C CYS A 82 -1.03 20.05 4.40
N ALA A 83 -0.42 19.53 5.46
CA ALA A 83 -0.39 18.11 5.78
C ALA A 83 -1.81 17.54 6.00
N ILE A 84 -2.69 18.27 6.70
CA ILE A 84 -4.10 17.90 6.86
C ILE A 84 -4.77 17.76 5.49
N LYS A 85 -4.62 18.73 4.59
CA LYS A 85 -5.16 18.64 3.22
C LYS A 85 -4.61 17.45 2.44
N CYS A 86 -3.34 17.10 2.63
CA CYS A 86 -2.77 15.88 2.05
C CYS A 86 -3.46 14.63 2.57
N VAL A 87 -3.68 14.54 3.89
CA VAL A 87 -4.37 13.41 4.51
C VAL A 87 -5.82 13.34 4.03
N ASP A 88 -6.59 14.43 4.08
CA ASP A 88 -7.99 14.48 3.62
C ASP A 88 -8.11 13.98 2.18
N LYS A 89 -7.28 14.53 1.28
CA LYS A 89 -7.23 14.10 -0.12
C LYS A 89 -6.94 12.61 -0.27
N HIS A 90 -6.08 12.04 0.55
CA HIS A 90 -5.74 10.61 0.46
C HIS A 90 -6.80 9.73 1.11
N VAL A 91 -7.47 10.18 2.17
CA VAL A 91 -8.64 9.51 2.76
C VAL A 91 -9.75 9.37 1.71
N ASP A 92 -10.01 10.42 0.94
CA ASP A 92 -11.01 10.39 -0.15
C ASP A 92 -10.67 9.37 -1.26
N LEU A 93 -9.40 8.99 -1.41
CA LEU A 93 -8.98 7.98 -2.39
C LEU A 93 -9.14 6.54 -1.87
N LEU A 94 -9.26 6.34 -0.55
CA LEU A 94 -9.34 5.00 0.05
C LEU A 94 -10.51 4.17 -0.50
N PRO A 95 -11.75 4.69 -0.63
CA PRO A 95 -12.85 3.91 -1.19
C PRO A 95 -12.56 3.42 -2.62
N GLY A 96 -11.92 4.26 -3.43
CA GLY A 96 -11.51 3.90 -4.80
C GLY A 96 -10.43 2.82 -4.81
N LEU A 97 -9.42 2.94 -3.94
CA LEU A 97 -8.37 1.93 -3.76
C LEU A 97 -8.96 0.57 -3.36
N PHE A 98 -9.83 0.53 -2.35
CA PHE A 98 -10.49 -0.70 -1.90
C PHE A 98 -11.37 -1.30 -2.99
N LYS A 99 -12.11 -0.48 -3.74
CA LYS A 99 -12.92 -0.94 -4.86
C LYS A 99 -12.06 -1.59 -5.95
N SER A 100 -10.94 -0.96 -6.32
CA SER A 100 -10.00 -1.48 -7.31
C SER A 100 -9.42 -2.83 -6.88
N MET A 101 -8.90 -2.91 -5.65
CA MET A 101 -8.36 -4.16 -5.10
C MET A 101 -9.43 -5.26 -5.07
N HIS A 102 -10.66 -4.94 -4.64
CA HIS A 102 -11.74 -5.92 -4.62
C HIS A 102 -12.10 -6.41 -6.03
N GLN A 103 -12.08 -5.55 -7.06
CA GLN A 103 -12.33 -5.96 -8.44
C GLN A 103 -11.27 -6.93 -8.96
N VAL A 104 -10.00 -6.69 -8.64
CA VAL A 104 -8.90 -7.57 -9.06
C VAL A 104 -8.92 -8.90 -8.30
N LEU A 105 -9.16 -8.87 -7.00
CA LEU A 105 -9.12 -10.05 -6.13
C LEU A 105 -10.43 -10.87 -6.15
N GLY A 106 -11.55 -10.22 -6.50
CA GLY A 106 -12.88 -10.81 -6.57
C GLY A 106 -13.16 -11.53 -7.89
N ASN A 107 -12.36 -11.28 -8.94
CA ASN A 107 -12.37 -12.09 -10.16
C ASN A 107 -11.70 -13.44 -9.87
N LYS A 108 -12.48 -14.39 -9.35
CA LYS A 108 -12.13 -15.81 -9.24
C LYS A 108 -12.93 -16.64 -10.22
#